data_AF-A0A519NR10-F1
#
_entry.id   AF-A0A519NR10-F1
#
_cell.length_a   1.000
_cell.length_b   1.000
_cell.length_c   1.000
_cell.angle_alpha   90.00
_cell.angle_beta   90.00
_cell.angle_gamma   90.00
#
_symmetry.space_group_name_H-M   'P 1'
#
loop_
_entity.id
_entity.type
_entity.pdbx_description
1 polymer ?
#
loop_
_entity_poly.entity_id
_entity_poly.type
_entity_poly.pdbx_seq_one_letter_code
_entity_poly.pdbx_strand_id
1 'polypeptide(L)' 'NIGPSGAEIGGAFGGEKDTGGGRESGSDAWKAYMRRQTQTVNFSRELPLAQGVKFDV' A
#
# COMPACT_ATOMS: atom_id res chain seq x y z
N ASN A 1 24.23 20.36 -10.84
CA ASN A 1 24.10 21.29 -11.98
C ASN A 1 22.92 20.92 -12.87
N ILE A 2 21.69 20.96 -12.36
CA ILE A 2 20.47 20.86 -13.18
C ILE A 2 19.42 21.79 -12.56
N GLY A 3 18.57 22.39 -13.40
CA GLY A 3 17.55 23.33 -12.96
C GLY A 3 16.34 22.66 -12.29
N PRO A 4 15.37 23.44 -11.78
CA PRO A 4 14.20 22.93 -11.05
C PRO A 4 13.25 22.09 -11.91
N SER A 5 13.35 22.16 -13.25
CA SER A 5 12.56 21.34 -14.19
C SER A 5 13.20 19.98 -14.52
N GLY A 6 14.30 19.61 -13.86
CA GLY A 6 14.94 18.30 -14.05
C GLY A 6 14.11 17.18 -13.42
N ALA A 7 13.20 16.61 -14.21
CA ALA A 7 12.40 15.44 -13.85
C ALA A 7 12.36 14.43 -15.00
N GLU A 8 12.18 13.16 -14.67
CA GLU A 8 12.14 12.07 -15.66
C GLU A 8 11.01 11.09 -15.35
N ILE A 9 10.53 10.37 -16.37
CA ILE A 9 9.39 9.45 -16.28
C ILE A 9 9.57 8.36 -15.21
N GLY A 10 10.81 7.90 -15.00
CA GLY A 10 11.13 6.85 -14.03
C GLY A 10 10.96 7.26 -12.57
N GLY A 11 10.97 8.57 -12.25
CA GLY A 11 10.84 9.10 -10.91
C GLY A 11 9.39 9.38 -10.50
N ALA A 12 9.11 9.34 -9.20
CA ALA A 12 7.87 9.90 -8.66
C ALA A 12 7.91 11.44 -8.78
N PHE A 13 6.97 12.01 -9.54
CA PHE A 13 6.86 13.45 -9.73
C PHE A 13 5.77 14.05 -8.83
N GLY A 14 6.08 15.10 -8.09
CA GLY A 14 5.14 15.81 -7.24
C GLY A 14 5.84 16.63 -6.16
N GLY A 15 5.08 17.40 -5.39
CA GLY A 15 5.64 18.33 -4.42
C GLY A 15 4.97 18.25 -3.05
N GLU A 16 5.58 18.92 -2.07
CA GLU A 16 5.13 18.96 -0.68
C GLU A 16 4.46 20.30 -0.31
N LYS A 17 3.95 20.39 0.93
CA LYS A 17 3.31 21.59 1.50
C LYS A 17 2.08 22.01 0.68
N ASP A 18 2.00 23.26 0.27
CA ASP A 18 0.89 23.82 -0.51
C ASP A 18 0.76 23.19 -1.91
N THR A 19 1.77 22.41 -2.34
CA THR A 19 1.71 21.63 -3.58
C THR A 19 0.80 20.39 -3.46
N GLY A 20 0.46 19.96 -2.24
CA GLY A 20 -0.57 18.95 -2.00
C GLY A 20 -0.10 17.50 -1.80
N GLY A 21 1.20 17.22 -1.80
CA GLY A 21 1.77 15.94 -1.35
C GLY A 21 1.62 14.74 -2.31
N GLY A 22 0.87 14.88 -3.40
CA GLY A 22 0.66 13.83 -4.40
C GLY A 22 1.95 13.41 -5.13
N ARG A 23 1.91 12.24 -5.78
CA ARG A 23 2.99 11.72 -6.65
C ARG A 23 2.42 11.01 -7.87
N GLU A 24 3.05 11.23 -9.03
CA GLU A 24 2.65 10.73 -10.34
C GLU A 24 3.84 10.17 -11.14
N SER A 25 3.55 9.57 -12.30
CA SER A 25 4.50 8.95 -13.25
C SER A 25 5.18 7.67 -12.74
N GLY A 26 6.41 7.78 -12.22
CA GLY A 26 7.28 6.65 -11.96
C GLY A 26 7.23 6.12 -10.53
N SER A 27 8.24 5.32 -10.16
CA SER A 27 8.32 4.65 -8.86
C SER A 27 7.05 3.84 -8.54
N ASP A 28 6.57 3.91 -7.31
CA ASP A 28 5.36 3.27 -6.83
C ASP A 28 4.13 4.20 -6.81
N ALA A 29 4.14 5.28 -7.60
CA ALA A 29 3.00 6.20 -7.75
C ALA A 29 1.71 5.49 -8.21
N TRP A 30 1.82 4.38 -8.94
CA TRP A 30 0.68 3.53 -9.32
C TRP A 30 -0.10 3.00 -8.11
N LYS A 31 0.53 2.87 -6.93
CA LYS A 31 -0.14 2.42 -5.70
C LYS A 31 -1.25 3.36 -5.25
N ALA A 32 -1.17 4.66 -5.57
CA ALA A 32 -2.22 5.62 -5.25
C ALA A 32 -3.52 5.35 -6.03
N TYR A 33 -3.42 4.69 -7.19
CA TYR A 33 -4.55 4.37 -8.07
C TYR A 33 -5.11 2.96 -7.83
N MET A 34 -4.59 2.24 -6.82
CA MET A 34 -5.04 0.90 -6.45
C MET A 34 -5.35 0.80 -4.95
N ARG A 35 -6.22 -0.13 -4.58
CA ARG A 35 -6.53 -0.41 -3.17
C ARG A 35 -5.66 -1.58 -2.67
N ARG A 36 -4.85 -1.35 -1.64
CA ARG A 36 -4.14 -2.43 -0.93
C ARG A 36 -5.11 -3.26 -0.08
N GLN A 37 -4.97 -4.59 -0.11
CA GLN A 37 -5.64 -5.54 0.79
C GLN A 37 -4.62 -6.43 1.48
N THR A 38 -4.85 -6.71 2.77
CA THR A 38 -4.07 -7.70 3.54
C THR A 38 -4.97 -8.90 3.78
N GLN A 39 -4.54 -10.08 3.38
CA GLN A 39 -5.34 -11.31 3.44
C GLN A 39 -4.56 -12.40 4.17
N THR A 40 -5.18 -13.02 5.16
CA THR A 40 -4.64 -14.20 5.84
C THR A 40 -5.55 -15.37 5.51
N VAL A 41 -5.01 -16.35 4.79
CA VAL A 41 -5.74 -17.56 4.40
C VAL A 41 -5.23 -18.72 5.24
N ASN A 42 -6.11 -19.31 6.06
CA ASN A 42 -5.80 -20.51 6.81
C ASN A 42 -6.29 -21.74 6.03
N PHE A 43 -5.36 -22.63 5.66
CA PHE A 43 -5.66 -23.87 4.94
C PHE A 43 -5.81 -25.09 5.88
N SER A 44 -5.69 -24.92 7.20
CA SER A 44 -5.86 -26.00 8.17
C SER A 44 -7.33 -26.23 8.51
N ARG A 45 -7.62 -27.33 9.22
CA ARG A 45 -8.93 -27.59 9.84
C ARG A 45 -9.05 -27.00 11.25
N GLU A 46 -8.03 -26.29 11.71
CA GLU A 46 -7.91 -25.81 13.07
C GLU A 46 -8.18 -24.30 13.10
N LEU A 47 -9.15 -23.90 13.91
CA LEU A 47 -9.30 -22.52 14.33
C LEU A 47 -8.90 -22.44 15.81
N PRO A 48 -8.06 -21.49 16.23
CA PRO A 48 -7.73 -21.33 17.63
C PRO A 48 -9.02 -21.10 18.42
N LEU A 49 -9.24 -21.92 19.46
CA LEU A 49 -10.42 -21.81 20.32
C LEU A 49 -10.38 -20.49 21.09
N ALA A 50 -11.48 -19.74 21.09
CA ALA A 50 -11.62 -18.57 21.94
C ALA A 50 -11.58 -19.01 23.42
N GLN A 51 -10.48 -18.71 24.12
CA GLN A 51 -10.29 -19.01 25.54
C GLN A 51 -10.45 -20.51 25.93
N GLY A 52 -10.27 -21.43 24.98
CA GLY A 52 -10.44 -22.87 25.22
C GLY A 52 -11.89 -23.37 25.31
N VAL A 53 -12.88 -22.52 25.01
CA VAL A 53 -14.29 -22.92 24.94
C VAL A 53 -14.51 -23.84 23.73
N LYS A 54 -15.06 -25.04 23.96
CA LYS A 54 -15.42 -25.99 22.90
C LYS A 54 -16.86 -25.75 22.46
N PHE A 55 -17.06 -25.49 21.17
CA PHE A 55 -18.38 -25.40 20.55
C PHE A 55 -18.72 -26.76 19.91
N ASP A 56 -18.98 -27.78 20.73
CA ASP A 56 -19.55 -29.05 20.28
C ASP A 56 -21.10 -28.93 20.23
N VAL A 57 -21.74 -29.65 19.31
CA VAL A 57 -23.21 -29.80 19.21
C VAL A 57 -23.68 -30.95 20.10
#